data_AF-A0A519Z1M3-F1
#
_entry.id   AF-A0A519Z1M3-F1
#
_cell.length_a   1.000
_cell.length_b   1.000
_cell.length_c   1.000
_cell.angle_alpha   90.00
_cell.angle_beta   90.00
_cell.angle_gamma   90.00
#
_symmetry.space_group_name_H-M   'P 1'
#
loop_
_entity.id
_entity.type
_entity.pdbx_description
1 polymer ?
#
loop_
_entity_poly.entity_id
_entity_poly.type
_entity_poly.pdbx_seq_one_letter_code
_entity_poly.pdbx_strand_id
1 'polypeptide(L)'
;MPKFYLRLLPLLALLLLARPGLAQTIDTDAVAAYWKLTAALRRNEPLTDAAWQGFLALPANKVYVRECFNGAEDVQRYRRALEVVYMPRYDSLLQVKLKAKLWYYVLLSDYKQHEQEYQAFLAETVAKPAYLEKMYTGAYEYLPARNHTRVANLKLGYVALGNDATSQDEGIYYSLYAARHAALIRPGILEAHEMHHQLISGDKLVSPALPGDEGLLWLL
;
A
#
# COMPACT_ATOMS: atom_id res chain seq x y z
N MET A 1 -20.10 -34.99 41.60
CA MET A 1 -20.01 -33.90 40.60
C MET A 1 -20.48 -34.40 39.24
N PRO A 2 -21.32 -33.66 38.50
CA PRO A 2 -21.88 -34.14 37.24
C PRO A 2 -20.78 -34.39 36.21
N LYS A 3 -20.76 -35.58 35.60
CA LYS A 3 -19.84 -36.02 34.53
C LYS A 3 -19.86 -35.09 33.28
N PHE A 4 -20.79 -34.13 33.25
CA PHE A 4 -20.93 -33.10 32.23
C PHE A 4 -19.78 -32.09 32.24
N TYR A 5 -19.28 -31.68 33.42
CA TYR A 5 -18.23 -30.67 33.54
C TYR A 5 -16.84 -31.18 33.11
N LEU A 6 -16.56 -32.47 33.33
CA LEU A 6 -15.30 -33.09 32.89
C LEU A 6 -15.17 -33.19 31.35
N ARG A 7 -16.29 -33.20 30.61
CA ARG A 7 -16.29 -33.27 29.14
C ARG A 7 -16.12 -31.92 28.47
N LEU A 8 -16.34 -30.82 29.19
CA LEU A 8 -16.18 -29.45 28.68
C LEU A 8 -14.74 -28.93 28.80
N LEU A 9 -13.97 -29.46 29.75
CA LEU A 9 -12.54 -29.15 29.95
C LEU A 9 -11.66 -29.32 28.69
N PRO A 10 -11.73 -30.43 27.93
CA PRO A 10 -10.94 -30.57 26.70
C PRO A 10 -11.38 -29.60 25.60
N LEU A 11 -12.66 -29.25 25.53
CA LEU A 11 -13.19 -28.30 24.54
C LEU A 11 -12.70 -26.86 24.84
N LEU A 12 -12.69 -26.48 26.12
CA LEU A 12 -12.14 -25.21 26.59
C LEU A 12 -10.62 -25.12 26.33
N ALA A 13 -9.89 -26.22 26.55
CA ALA A 13 -8.46 -26.29 26.25
C ALA A 13 -8.17 -26.15 24.74
N LEU A 14 -9.01 -26.74 23.87
CA LEU A 14 -8.93 -26.59 22.41
C LEU A 14 -9.22 -25.16 21.94
N LEU A 15 -10.19 -24.48 22.56
CA LEU A 15 -10.50 -23.07 22.29
C LEU A 15 -9.37 -22.12 22.74
N LEU A 16 -8.68 -22.44 23.84
CA LEU A 16 -7.53 -21.66 24.33
C LEU A 16 -6.24 -21.89 23.51
N LEU A 17 -6.16 -23.02 22.80
CA LEU A 17 -5.07 -23.33 21.86
C LEU A 17 -5.32 -22.78 20.44
N ALA A 18 -6.53 -22.28 20.17
CA ALA A 18 -6.80 -21.54 18.94
C ALA A 18 -6.04 -20.21 18.99
N ARG A 19 -4.80 -20.22 18.50
CA ARG A 19 -4.11 -18.97 18.20
C ARG A 19 -4.95 -18.26 17.15
N PRO A 20 -5.34 -16.99 17.34
CA PRO A 20 -5.89 -16.22 16.25
C PRO A 20 -4.85 -16.29 15.14
N GLY A 21 -5.18 -16.98 14.04
CA GLY A 21 -4.34 -16.94 12.85
C GLY A 21 -4.11 -15.47 12.55
N LEU A 22 -2.84 -15.07 12.46
CA LEU A 22 -2.53 -13.66 12.28
C LEU A 22 -3.25 -13.21 11.01
N ALA A 23 -4.26 -12.39 11.28
CA ALA A 23 -4.94 -11.59 10.29
C ALA A 23 -3.88 -10.83 9.50
N GLN A 24 -4.24 -10.48 8.27
CA GLN A 24 -3.50 -9.59 7.41
C GLN A 24 -2.73 -8.49 8.18
N THR A 25 -1.51 -8.21 7.76
CA THR A 25 -0.67 -7.17 8.38
C THR A 25 -0.63 -5.94 7.49
N ILE A 26 -0.90 -4.77 8.07
CA ILE A 26 -0.76 -3.48 7.37
C ILE A 26 0.47 -2.75 7.93
N ASP A 27 1.53 -2.66 7.13
CA ASP A 27 2.74 -1.90 7.43
C ASP A 27 2.54 -0.43 7.05
N THR A 28 2.70 0.45 8.05
CA THR A 28 2.60 1.92 7.89
C THR A 28 3.88 2.64 8.32
N ASP A 29 4.95 1.91 8.64
CA ASP A 29 6.19 2.47 9.16
C ASP A 29 6.87 3.38 8.13
N ALA A 30 6.79 3.02 6.85
CA ALA A 30 7.29 3.84 5.75
C ALA A 30 6.62 5.22 5.69
N VAL A 31 5.30 5.29 5.90
CA VAL A 31 4.56 6.56 5.93
C VAL A 31 4.93 7.38 7.16
N ALA A 32 4.99 6.75 8.34
CA ALA A 32 5.39 7.44 9.56
C ALA A 32 6.81 8.03 9.46
N ALA A 33 7.74 7.27 8.88
CA ALA A 33 9.10 7.74 8.62
C ALA A 33 9.14 8.89 7.62
N TYR A 34 8.31 8.86 6.57
CA TYR A 34 8.20 9.96 5.61
C TYR A 34 7.78 11.27 6.30
N TRP A 35 6.74 11.26 7.14
CA TRP A 35 6.30 12.47 7.85
C TRP A 35 7.36 12.98 8.83
N LYS A 36 8.14 12.09 9.45
CA LYS A 36 9.28 12.49 10.28
C LYS A 36 10.36 13.20 9.45
N LEU A 37 10.67 12.70 8.25
CA LEU A 37 11.63 13.35 7.34
C LEU A 37 11.14 14.73 6.91
N THR A 38 9.87 14.85 6.50
CA THR A 38 9.32 16.13 6.03
C THR A 38 9.20 17.17 7.14
N ALA A 39 8.93 16.75 8.38
CA ALA A 39 8.96 17.63 9.54
C ALA A 39 10.35 18.26 9.76
N ALA A 40 11.43 17.50 9.54
CA ALA A 40 12.79 18.03 9.59
C ALA A 40 13.08 19.01 8.45
N LEU A 41 12.69 18.66 7.22
CA LEU A 41 12.87 19.51 6.04
C LEU A 41 12.16 20.87 6.18
N ARG A 42 10.98 20.90 6.79
CA ARG A 42 10.25 22.15 7.08
C ARG A 42 11.03 23.13 7.97
N ARG A 43 11.97 22.63 8.77
CA ARG A 43 12.90 23.44 9.58
C ARG A 43 14.18 23.81 8.83
N ASN A 44 14.24 23.58 7.52
CA ASN A 44 15.42 23.72 6.68
C ASN A 44 16.60 22.81 7.10
N GLU A 45 16.34 21.69 7.79
CA GLU A 45 17.35 20.67 8.05
C GLU A 45 17.56 19.82 6.79
N PRO A 46 18.78 19.73 6.22
CA PRO A 46 19.03 18.95 5.01
C PRO A 46 18.77 17.45 5.21
N LEU A 47 18.30 16.78 4.16
CA LEU A 47 18.11 15.33 4.19
C LEU A 47 19.48 14.64 4.00
N THR A 48 20.06 14.15 5.09
CA THR A 48 21.35 13.43 5.02
C THR A 48 21.24 12.12 4.25
N ASP A 49 22.37 11.66 3.69
CA ASP A 49 22.42 10.37 3.00
C ASP A 49 22.03 9.22 3.93
N ALA A 50 22.48 9.23 5.18
CA ALA A 50 22.15 8.21 6.16
C ALA A 50 20.64 8.16 6.46
N ALA A 51 20.00 9.33 6.64
CA ALA A 51 18.55 9.40 6.87
C ALA A 51 17.76 8.92 5.64
N TRP A 52 18.21 9.29 4.43
CA TRP A 52 17.59 8.84 3.19
C TRP A 52 17.72 7.33 3.00
N GLN A 53 18.92 6.77 3.18
CA GLN A 53 19.12 5.31 3.07
C GLN A 53 18.36 4.54 4.14
N GLY A 54 18.29 5.05 5.38
CA GLY A 54 17.49 4.45 6.43
C GLY A 54 15.99 4.42 6.09
N PHE A 55 15.48 5.49 5.47
CA PHE A 55 14.11 5.55 4.99
C PHE A 55 13.85 4.56 3.84
N LEU A 56 14.75 4.49 2.85
CA LEU A 56 14.62 3.53 1.74
C LEU A 56 14.76 2.06 2.18
N ALA A 57 15.47 1.80 3.28
CA ALA A 57 15.68 0.46 3.81
C ALA A 57 14.45 -0.11 4.54
N LEU A 58 13.41 0.69 4.80
CA LEU A 58 12.17 0.21 5.39
C LEU A 58 11.51 -0.84 4.47
N PRO A 59 10.92 -1.92 5.03
CA PRO A 59 10.45 -3.06 4.22
C PRO A 59 9.56 -2.68 3.04
N ALA A 60 8.49 -1.92 3.29
CA ALA A 60 7.58 -1.47 2.24
C ALA A 60 8.26 -0.58 1.19
N ASN A 61 9.10 0.37 1.62
CA ASN A 61 9.84 1.24 0.68
C ASN A 61 10.82 0.45 -0.19
N LYS A 62 11.49 -0.55 0.38
CA LYS A 62 12.46 -1.37 -0.35
C LYS A 62 11.81 -2.13 -1.49
N VAL A 63 10.65 -2.74 -1.25
CA VAL A 63 9.89 -3.43 -2.31
C VAL A 63 9.35 -2.41 -3.31
N TYR A 64 8.68 -1.36 -2.84
CA TYR A 64 8.07 -0.38 -3.73
C TYR A 64 9.10 0.30 -4.65
N VAL A 65 10.28 0.67 -4.14
CA VAL A 65 11.34 1.27 -4.95
C VAL A 65 11.90 0.31 -5.98
N ARG A 66 12.03 -0.98 -5.64
CA ARG A 66 12.51 -2.01 -6.56
C ARG A 66 11.57 -2.17 -7.75
N GLU A 67 10.26 -2.15 -7.51
CA GLU A 67 9.25 -2.47 -8.53
C GLU A 67 8.75 -1.24 -9.29
N CYS A 68 8.61 -0.09 -8.62
CA CYS A 68 7.92 1.08 -9.19
C CYS A 68 8.86 2.21 -9.63
N PHE A 69 10.16 2.18 -9.30
CA PHE A 69 11.10 3.23 -9.71
C PHE A 69 12.04 2.75 -10.81
N ASN A 70 12.37 3.65 -11.74
CA ASN A 70 13.27 3.38 -12.85
C ASN A 70 14.74 3.56 -12.44
N GLY A 71 15.19 2.77 -11.46
CA GLY A 71 16.56 2.74 -10.97
C GLY A 71 16.95 3.93 -10.07
N ALA A 72 18.22 3.94 -9.68
CA ALA A 72 18.72 4.84 -8.64
C ALA A 72 18.60 6.34 -8.99
N GLU A 73 18.73 6.71 -10.27
CA GLU A 73 18.62 8.10 -10.70
C GLU A 73 17.23 8.67 -10.42
N ASP A 74 16.20 7.85 -10.63
CA ASP A 74 14.81 8.23 -10.42
C ASP A 74 14.50 8.48 -8.94
N VAL A 75 15.01 7.60 -8.07
CA VAL A 75 14.98 7.75 -6.62
C VAL A 75 15.70 9.03 -6.17
N GLN A 76 16.83 9.38 -6.79
CA GLN A 76 17.53 10.64 -6.48
C GLN A 76 16.80 11.87 -7.01
N ARG A 77 16.07 11.78 -8.13
CA ARG A 77 15.16 12.86 -8.58
C ARG A 77 14.05 13.08 -7.58
N TYR A 78 13.45 12.02 -7.04
CA TYR A 78 12.46 12.10 -5.97
C TYR A 78 13.02 12.78 -4.72
N ARG A 79 14.19 12.32 -4.23
CA ARG A 79 14.86 12.91 -3.07
C ARG A 79 15.09 14.42 -3.21
N ARG A 80 15.62 14.86 -4.35
CA ARG A 80 15.85 16.29 -4.62
C ARG A 80 14.57 17.09 -4.64
N ALA A 81 13.51 16.54 -5.23
CA ALA A 81 12.20 17.19 -5.23
C ALA A 81 11.63 17.29 -3.80
N LEU A 82 11.85 16.28 -2.95
CA LEU A 82 11.44 16.28 -1.54
C LEU A 82 12.06 17.43 -0.77
N GLU A 83 13.37 17.65 -0.90
CA GLU A 83 14.04 18.78 -0.26
C GLU A 83 13.50 20.12 -0.76
N VAL A 84 13.35 20.29 -2.08
CA VAL A 84 12.84 21.54 -2.66
C VAL A 84 11.41 21.85 -2.23
N VAL A 85 10.54 20.83 -2.14
CA VAL A 85 9.14 21.03 -1.80
C VAL A 85 8.95 21.37 -0.33
N TYR A 86 9.72 20.74 0.56
CA TYR A 86 9.49 20.87 2.00
C TYR A 86 10.35 21.92 2.70
N MET A 87 11.51 22.30 2.16
CA MET A 87 12.36 23.34 2.76
C MET A 87 11.96 24.75 2.29
N PRO A 88 11.53 25.65 3.20
CA PRO A 88 11.11 27.01 2.83
C PRO A 88 12.16 27.81 2.05
N ARG A 89 13.46 27.56 2.28
CA ARG A 89 14.55 28.25 1.57
C ARG A 89 14.53 28.05 0.05
N TYR A 90 13.79 27.06 -0.46
CA TYR A 90 13.69 26.74 -1.88
C TYR A 90 12.38 27.17 -2.53
N ASP A 91 11.56 28.00 -1.88
CA ASP A 91 10.23 28.38 -2.38
C ASP A 91 10.25 28.94 -3.82
N SER A 92 11.18 29.83 -4.16
CA SER A 92 11.30 30.37 -5.53
C SER A 92 11.59 29.28 -6.56
N LEU A 93 12.46 28.31 -6.21
CA LEU A 93 12.76 27.17 -7.08
C LEU A 93 11.53 26.26 -7.22
N LEU A 94 10.81 26.00 -6.12
CA LEU A 94 9.59 25.22 -6.13
C LEU A 94 8.56 25.80 -7.10
N GLN A 95 8.33 27.11 -7.09
CA GLN A 95 7.38 27.75 -8.01
C GLN A 95 7.75 27.53 -9.49
N VAL A 96 9.05 27.62 -9.83
CA VAL A 96 9.53 27.34 -11.19
C VAL A 96 9.25 25.88 -11.58
N LYS A 97 9.52 24.93 -10.67
CA LYS A 97 9.34 23.49 -10.91
C LYS A 97 7.87 23.10 -11.05
N LEU A 98 6.99 23.71 -10.26
CA LEU A 98 5.53 23.54 -10.36
C LEU A 98 4.96 24.14 -11.64
N LYS A 99 5.42 25.34 -12.05
CA LYS A 99 5.04 25.94 -13.34
C LYS A 99 5.44 25.04 -14.52
N ALA A 100 6.58 24.37 -14.41
CA ALA A 100 7.05 23.39 -15.39
C ALA A 100 6.37 22.01 -15.28
N LYS A 101 5.43 21.83 -14.34
CA LYS A 101 4.68 20.58 -14.09
C LYS A 101 5.58 19.35 -13.93
N LEU A 102 6.76 19.52 -13.31
CA LEU A 102 7.66 18.39 -13.09
C LEU A 102 7.05 17.44 -12.06
N TRP A 103 6.86 16.18 -12.47
CA TRP A 103 5.99 15.24 -11.78
C TRP A 103 6.22 15.13 -10.28
N TYR A 104 7.45 14.83 -9.84
CA TYR A 104 7.72 14.68 -8.41
C TYR A 104 7.44 15.94 -7.60
N TYR A 105 7.63 17.13 -8.16
CA TYR A 105 7.33 18.37 -7.46
C TYR A 105 5.82 18.56 -7.29
N VAL A 106 5.03 18.17 -8.30
CA VAL A 106 3.56 18.18 -8.24
C VAL A 106 3.07 17.18 -7.19
N LEU A 107 3.49 15.92 -7.30
CA LEU A 107 3.15 14.84 -6.35
C LEU A 107 3.48 15.22 -4.90
N LEU A 108 4.70 15.68 -4.65
CA LEU A 108 5.15 16.03 -3.30
C LEU A 108 4.46 17.28 -2.76
N SER A 109 4.10 18.22 -3.64
CA SER A 109 3.31 19.40 -3.24
C SER A 109 1.89 19.00 -2.86
N ASP A 110 1.29 18.03 -3.55
CA ASP A 110 0.00 17.46 -3.16
C ASP A 110 0.10 16.80 -1.78
N TYR A 111 1.11 15.97 -1.53
CA TYR A 111 1.36 15.41 -0.19
C TYR A 111 1.51 16.51 0.88
N LYS A 112 2.24 17.59 0.58
CA LYS A 112 2.47 18.69 1.52
C LYS A 112 1.18 19.45 1.83
N GLN A 113 0.33 19.68 0.83
CA GLN A 113 -0.92 20.43 0.95
C GLN A 113 -2.01 19.62 1.65
N HIS A 114 -2.09 18.32 1.37
CA HIS A 114 -3.14 17.42 1.85
C HIS A 114 -2.64 16.43 2.92
N GLU A 115 -1.55 16.74 3.64
CA GLU A 115 -0.91 15.82 4.60
C GLU A 115 -1.90 15.24 5.62
N GLN A 116 -2.76 16.09 6.19
CA GLN A 116 -3.76 15.65 7.17
C GLN A 116 -4.78 14.68 6.57
N GLU A 117 -5.14 14.87 5.30
CA GLU A 117 -6.08 14.00 4.60
C GLU A 117 -5.45 12.64 4.30
N TYR A 118 -4.17 12.60 3.92
CA TYR A 118 -3.42 11.37 3.77
C TYR A 118 -3.29 10.60 5.09
N GLN A 119 -3.01 11.31 6.19
CA GLN A 119 -2.95 10.71 7.52
C GLN A 119 -4.30 10.16 7.97
N ALA A 120 -5.38 10.91 7.75
CA ALA A 120 -6.73 10.48 8.07
C ALA A 120 -7.15 9.25 7.24
N PHE A 121 -6.88 9.27 5.92
CA PHE A 121 -7.12 8.13 5.03
C PHE A 121 -6.41 6.88 5.52
N LEU A 122 -5.11 6.98 5.84
CA LEU A 122 -4.34 5.82 6.32
C LEU A 122 -4.86 5.30 7.67
N ALA A 123 -5.17 6.21 8.61
CA ALA A 123 -5.72 5.84 9.91
C ALA A 123 -7.06 5.11 9.77
N GLU A 124 -7.94 5.59 8.87
CA GLU A 124 -9.21 4.96 8.57
C GLU A 124 -9.02 3.55 7.97
N THR A 125 -8.12 3.42 6.99
CA THR A 125 -7.81 2.15 6.33
C THR A 125 -7.28 1.11 7.32
N VAL A 126 -6.40 1.51 8.25
CA VAL A 126 -5.87 0.63 9.29
C VAL A 126 -6.95 0.24 10.31
N ALA A 127 -7.83 1.16 10.68
CA ALA A 127 -8.86 0.92 11.70
C ALA A 127 -10.03 0.06 11.21
N LYS A 128 -10.30 0.02 9.90
CA LYS A 128 -11.49 -0.61 9.33
C LYS A 128 -11.18 -1.94 8.63
N PRO A 129 -11.33 -3.10 9.30
CA PRO A 129 -11.11 -4.40 8.66
C PRO A 129 -12.07 -4.68 7.50
N ALA A 130 -13.25 -4.03 7.47
CA ALA A 130 -14.23 -4.19 6.40
C ALA A 130 -13.71 -3.77 5.01
N TYR A 131 -12.66 -2.96 4.95
CA TYR A 131 -11.99 -2.59 3.71
C TYR A 131 -11.40 -3.82 2.98
N LEU A 132 -10.92 -4.81 3.72
CA LEU A 132 -10.31 -6.00 3.14
C LEU A 132 -11.34 -6.89 2.46
N GLU A 133 -12.54 -6.98 3.03
CA GLU A 133 -13.66 -7.66 2.39
C GLU A 133 -13.99 -7.00 1.06
N LYS A 134 -14.01 -5.66 0.99
CA LYS A 134 -14.24 -4.94 -0.28
C LYS A 134 -13.16 -5.20 -1.31
N MET A 135 -11.90 -5.24 -0.89
CA MET A 135 -10.78 -5.59 -1.76
C MET A 135 -10.95 -6.99 -2.38
N TYR A 136 -11.30 -8.00 -1.57
CA TYR A 136 -11.58 -9.35 -2.08
C TYR A 136 -12.82 -9.40 -2.96
N THR A 137 -13.95 -8.83 -2.52
CA THR A 137 -15.19 -8.80 -3.31
C THR A 137 -14.96 -8.11 -4.66
N GLY A 138 -14.25 -6.99 -4.67
CA GLY A 138 -13.90 -6.29 -5.91
C GLY A 138 -13.01 -7.13 -6.83
N ALA A 139 -12.01 -7.84 -6.29
CA ALA A 139 -11.20 -8.75 -7.11
C ALA A 139 -12.05 -9.90 -7.67
N TYR A 140 -12.95 -10.47 -6.87
CA TYR A 140 -13.81 -11.59 -7.26
C TYR A 140 -14.81 -11.25 -8.36
N GLU A 141 -15.21 -9.98 -8.51
CA GLU A 141 -16.04 -9.52 -9.64
C GLU A 141 -15.38 -9.82 -11.00
N TYR A 142 -14.04 -9.93 -11.04
CA TYR A 142 -13.25 -10.11 -12.26
C TYR A 142 -12.44 -11.41 -12.26
N LEU A 143 -12.71 -12.31 -11.31
CA LEU A 143 -12.05 -13.61 -11.21
C LEU A 143 -13.05 -14.75 -11.34
N PRO A 144 -12.65 -15.89 -11.92
CA PRO A 144 -13.50 -17.07 -11.91
C PRO A 144 -13.66 -17.60 -10.49
N ALA A 145 -14.79 -18.26 -10.21
CA ALA A 145 -15.14 -18.73 -8.86
C ALA A 145 -14.07 -19.63 -8.22
N ARG A 146 -13.30 -20.37 -9.02
CA ARG A 146 -12.20 -21.22 -8.55
C ARG A 146 -11.03 -20.42 -7.95
N ASN A 147 -10.88 -19.14 -8.30
CA ASN A 147 -9.88 -18.22 -7.78
C ASN A 147 -10.43 -17.36 -6.63
N HIS A 148 -11.67 -17.58 -6.17
CA HIS A 148 -12.26 -16.87 -5.03
C HIS A 148 -11.71 -17.39 -3.69
N THR A 149 -10.39 -17.34 -3.53
CA THR A 149 -9.65 -17.81 -2.37
C THR A 149 -9.10 -16.64 -1.55
N ARG A 150 -8.60 -16.92 -0.35
CA ARG A 150 -7.93 -15.92 0.50
C ARG A 150 -6.43 -16.14 0.49
N VAL A 151 -5.67 -15.04 0.40
CA VAL A 151 -4.22 -15.05 0.58
C VAL A 151 -3.92 -15.23 2.07
N ALA A 152 -3.25 -16.33 2.42
CA ALA A 152 -2.83 -16.58 3.79
C ALA A 152 -1.72 -15.59 4.20
N ASN A 153 -1.83 -15.02 5.41
CA ASN A 153 -0.86 -14.04 5.95
C ASN A 153 -0.63 -12.83 5.03
N LEU A 154 -1.68 -12.34 4.36
CA LEU A 154 -1.61 -11.20 3.46
C LEU A 154 -0.89 -10.01 4.11
N LYS A 155 0.13 -9.50 3.43
CA LYS A 155 0.85 -8.30 3.85
C LYS A 155 0.49 -7.15 2.92
N LEU A 156 0.09 -6.03 3.52
CA LEU A 156 -0.17 -4.78 2.84
C LEU A 156 0.84 -3.75 3.36
N GLY A 157 1.46 -2.98 2.47
CA GLY A 157 2.36 -1.89 2.82
C GLY A 157 1.91 -0.59 2.19
N TYR A 158 1.95 0.50 2.95
CA TYR A 158 1.72 1.84 2.42
C TYR A 158 3.01 2.64 2.43
N VAL A 159 3.28 3.36 1.34
CA VAL A 159 4.44 4.23 1.19
C VAL A 159 4.02 5.63 0.78
N ALA A 160 4.82 6.63 1.13
CA ALA A 160 4.69 8.00 0.62
C ALA A 160 5.74 8.24 -0.48
N LEU A 161 5.72 7.38 -1.50
CA LEU A 161 6.62 7.35 -2.65
C LEU A 161 5.80 7.06 -3.91
N GLY A 162 6.14 7.70 -5.03
CA GLY A 162 5.51 7.43 -6.33
C GLY A 162 3.99 7.60 -6.33
N ASN A 163 3.32 6.98 -7.31
CA ASN A 163 1.89 7.14 -7.56
C ASN A 163 1.24 5.88 -8.14
N ASP A 164 1.77 4.72 -7.77
CA ASP A 164 1.37 3.42 -8.29
C ASP A 164 1.13 2.45 -7.14
N ALA A 165 0.79 1.21 -7.48
CA ALA A 165 0.80 0.08 -6.57
C ALA A 165 1.55 -1.10 -7.20
N THR A 166 1.88 -2.10 -6.39
CA THR A 166 2.50 -3.32 -6.87
C THR A 166 2.12 -4.51 -6.02
N SER A 167 1.80 -5.61 -6.67
CA SER A 167 1.51 -6.91 -6.08
C SER A 167 2.69 -7.85 -6.30
N GLN A 168 3.23 -8.38 -5.20
CA GLN A 168 4.41 -9.27 -5.19
C GLN A 168 4.16 -10.48 -4.27
N ASP A 169 4.96 -11.54 -4.41
CA ASP A 169 4.84 -12.72 -3.52
C ASP A 169 4.99 -12.34 -2.04
N GLU A 170 5.80 -11.32 -1.72
CA GLU A 170 5.98 -10.84 -0.35
C GLU A 170 4.79 -10.03 0.19
N GLY A 171 3.88 -9.55 -0.66
CA GLY A 171 2.72 -8.72 -0.29
C GLY A 171 2.29 -7.70 -1.36
N ILE A 172 1.34 -6.84 -1.00
CA ILE A 172 0.88 -5.73 -1.86
C ILE A 172 1.35 -4.41 -1.26
N TYR A 173 1.84 -3.51 -2.11
CA TYR A 173 2.41 -2.22 -1.69
C TYR A 173 1.80 -1.07 -2.47
N TYR A 174 1.30 -0.06 -1.77
CA TYR A 174 0.58 1.07 -2.35
C TYR A 174 1.28 2.39 -2.08
N SER A 175 1.39 3.24 -3.10
CA SER A 175 1.54 4.68 -2.86
C SER A 175 0.28 5.23 -2.20
N LEU A 176 0.44 6.02 -1.14
CA LEU A 176 -0.66 6.74 -0.52
C LEU A 176 -1.41 7.64 -1.51
N TYR A 177 -0.68 8.29 -2.42
CA TYR A 177 -1.27 9.10 -3.48
C TYR A 177 -2.22 8.26 -4.33
N ALA A 178 -1.77 7.11 -4.81
CA ALA A 178 -2.57 6.23 -5.66
C ALA A 178 -3.81 5.71 -4.91
N ALA A 179 -3.61 5.17 -3.71
CA ALA A 179 -4.69 4.61 -2.90
C ALA A 179 -5.77 5.64 -2.57
N ARG A 180 -5.38 6.82 -2.09
CA ARG A 180 -6.34 7.89 -1.77
C ARG A 180 -7.08 8.37 -3.01
N HIS A 181 -6.39 8.63 -4.11
CA HIS A 181 -7.03 9.14 -5.33
C HIS A 181 -7.96 8.11 -5.98
N ALA A 182 -7.57 6.84 -5.99
CA ALA A 182 -8.45 5.76 -6.46
C ALA A 182 -9.70 5.63 -5.59
N ALA A 183 -9.55 5.78 -4.26
CA ALA A 183 -10.67 5.72 -3.33
C ALA A 183 -11.70 6.85 -3.53
N LEU A 184 -11.31 8.00 -4.09
CA LEU A 184 -12.24 9.07 -4.49
C LEU A 184 -13.12 8.67 -5.69
N ILE A 185 -12.64 7.77 -6.55
CA ILE A 185 -13.39 7.26 -7.71
C ILE A 185 -14.32 6.12 -7.26
N ARG A 186 -13.72 5.08 -6.66
CA ARG A 186 -14.45 3.94 -6.08
C ARG A 186 -13.62 3.41 -4.90
N PRO A 187 -14.13 3.46 -3.65
CA PRO A 187 -13.40 2.96 -2.49
C PRO A 187 -12.97 1.50 -2.66
N GLY A 188 -11.68 1.22 -2.50
CA GLY A 188 -11.12 -0.13 -2.59
C GLY A 188 -10.76 -0.61 -4.00
N ILE A 189 -10.90 0.22 -5.05
CA ILE A 189 -10.72 -0.23 -6.44
C ILE A 189 -9.27 -0.56 -6.78
N LEU A 190 -8.32 0.27 -6.34
CA LEU A 190 -6.89 -0.01 -6.56
C LEU A 190 -6.49 -1.28 -5.82
N GLU A 191 -7.07 -1.49 -4.65
CA GLU A 191 -6.69 -2.60 -3.81
C GLU A 191 -7.29 -3.90 -4.30
N ALA A 192 -8.52 -3.85 -4.83
CA ALA A 192 -9.12 -4.93 -5.60
C ALA A 192 -8.28 -5.29 -6.85
N HIS A 193 -7.77 -4.28 -7.58
CA HIS A 193 -6.89 -4.50 -8.74
C HIS A 193 -5.62 -5.26 -8.34
N GLU A 194 -4.93 -4.83 -7.27
CA GLU A 194 -3.72 -5.53 -6.83
C GLU A 194 -4.02 -6.90 -6.21
N MET A 195 -5.14 -7.06 -5.50
CA MET A 195 -5.58 -8.35 -4.97
C MET A 195 -5.91 -9.33 -6.09
N HIS A 196 -6.46 -8.84 -7.21
CA HIS A 196 -6.65 -9.66 -8.40
C HIS A 196 -5.33 -10.28 -8.89
N HIS A 197 -4.22 -9.52 -8.89
CA HIS A 197 -2.91 -10.08 -9.22
C HIS A 197 -2.42 -11.14 -8.23
N GLN A 198 -2.69 -10.98 -6.93
CA GLN A 198 -2.37 -12.00 -5.92
C GLN A 198 -3.14 -13.31 -6.13
N LEU A 199 -4.39 -13.21 -6.57
CA LEU A 199 -5.31 -14.35 -6.65
C LEU A 199 -5.25 -15.09 -7.99
N ILE A 200 -4.65 -14.50 -9.02
CA ILE A 200 -4.31 -15.19 -10.27
C ILE A 200 -2.99 -15.96 -10.05
N SER A 201 -3.04 -17.00 -9.24
CA SER A 201 -1.89 -17.89 -9.07
C SER A 201 -1.79 -18.88 -10.23
N GLY A 202 -0.63 -18.90 -10.92
CA GLY A 202 -0.06 -20.05 -11.64
C GLY A 202 -0.71 -20.47 -12.96
N ASP A 203 -2.02 -20.73 -12.96
CA ASP A 203 -2.80 -20.93 -14.17
C ASP A 203 -3.16 -19.56 -14.69
N LYS A 204 -2.21 -18.95 -15.40
CA LYS A 204 -2.44 -17.73 -16.17
C LYS A 204 -3.78 -17.89 -16.86
N LEU A 205 -4.62 -16.87 -16.75
CA LEU A 205 -5.78 -16.68 -17.60
C LEU A 205 -5.41 -17.13 -19.03
N VAL A 206 -5.88 -18.31 -19.42
CA VAL A 206 -5.44 -18.98 -20.64
C VAL A 206 -6.15 -18.34 -21.83
N SER A 207 -5.45 -18.27 -22.96
CA SER A 207 -6.05 -17.91 -24.24
C SER A 207 -6.05 -19.15 -25.15
N PRO A 208 -7.23 -19.65 -25.57
CA PRO A 208 -8.56 -19.11 -25.28
C PRO A 208 -8.99 -19.35 -23.83
N ALA A 209 -9.92 -18.50 -23.34
CA ALA A 209 -10.51 -18.62 -22.01
C ALA A 209 -11.16 -20.00 -21.83
N LEU A 210 -11.17 -20.52 -20.60
CA LEU A 210 -11.94 -21.74 -20.30
C LEU A 210 -13.44 -21.42 -20.36
N PRO A 211 -14.30 -22.41 -20.68
CA PRO A 211 -15.75 -22.22 -20.67
C PRO A 211 -16.24 -21.73 -19.31
N GLY A 212 -16.99 -20.62 -19.29
CA GLY A 212 -17.47 -19.94 -18.08
C GLY A 212 -16.58 -18.80 -17.58
N ASP A 213 -15.40 -18.59 -18.17
CA ASP A 213 -14.50 -17.47 -17.86
C ASP A 213 -14.51 -16.37 -18.95
N GLU A 214 -15.40 -16.48 -19.94
CA GLU A 214 -15.48 -15.52 -21.02
C GLU A 214 -15.85 -14.13 -20.49
N GLY A 215 -15.08 -13.11 -20.88
CA GLY A 215 -15.32 -11.74 -20.44
C GLY A 215 -14.62 -11.33 -19.14
N LEU A 216 -14.12 -12.27 -18.34
CA LEU A 216 -13.32 -11.99 -17.13
C LEU A 216 -11.88 -11.52 -17.44
N LEU A 217 -11.47 -11.62 -18.71
CA LEU A 217 -10.14 -11.20 -19.21
C LEU A 217 -10.03 -9.70 -19.49
N TRP A 218 -11.15 -8.96 -19.43
CA TRP A 218 -11.16 -7.52 -19.70
C TRP A 218 -10.84 -6.75 -18.41
N LEU A 219 -9.54 -6.73 -18.10
CA LEU A 219 -8.78 -5.74 -17.31
C LEU A 219 -9.58 -4.86 -16.33
N LEU A 220 -9.33 -5.08 -15.03
CA LEU A 220 -9.25 -4.02 -14.02
C LEU A 220 -7.98 -3.18 -14.22
#